data_AF-A0A9X4KMG7-F1
#
_entry.id   AF-A0A9X4KMG7-F1
#
_cell.length_a   1.000
_cell.length_b   1.000
_cell.length_c   1.000
_cell.angle_alpha   90.00
_cell.angle_beta   90.00
_cell.angle_gamma   90.00
#
_symmetry.space_group_name_H-M   'P 1'
#
loop_
_entity.id
_entity.type
_entity.pdbx_description
1 polymer ?
#
loop_
_entity_poly.entity_id
_entity_poly.type
_entity_poly.pdbx_seq_one_letter_code
_entity_poly.pdbx_strand_id
1 'polypeptide(L)'
;MSLPESLTNIFAHKQKSYKMILILALLDEMNKTQQLEIGLQMIKSRFLTLMRERENRGLPVDSPINKASSWKQVTISQISSIIGTPINTLSSILELKNERQTLSFKEDLYNTWDENVLKDLYKYASKELELYHQRQPIDFSLRDALQTVMFRYIDQKREPFKNNGFGQYVRNQIPTGFRSYSFIQSNPNLKVQASVGMGVWATIPWIAVMDRRITESTQSGEYIVYLFAEDMSSVYLTLAQGVTEANKNGKIEGHKYLRQKSREIRELIPLEGLRKDEEIALTSGGLGRDYQVSTVAYYKYDRDNLPSEEMLRGDLENLVNNYNRYVDLTLRTIPEEESTVVLNFSTSERLEAVKAYISQKGFAYPDRLIENFYLSLKTKPFVILAGVSGTGKTKLVKLFAEALGATSENGQFALIPVRPDWSDPSDLIGYKDLNQRFRPGPLTEVMVEALKPKNRQKPYFICLDEMNLARVEHYFSDVLSVLESQVRQGDHIITDVVIRKSSLIDATDIQQYGDLCIPDNVYLIGTVNMDETTHPFSKKSAGSGEYD
;
A
#
# COMPACT_ATOMS: atom_id res chain seq x y z
N MET A 1 31.20 32.81 9.28
CA MET A 1 31.68 32.33 7.97
C MET A 1 30.63 31.37 7.44
N SER A 2 30.23 31.54 6.18
CA SER A 2 29.11 30.82 5.58
C SER A 2 29.61 29.53 4.95
N LEU A 3 29.01 28.41 5.30
CA LEU A 3 29.14 27.18 4.52
C LEU A 3 28.82 27.47 3.04
N PRO A 4 29.46 26.75 2.10
CA PRO A 4 29.05 26.76 0.70
C PRO A 4 27.53 26.58 0.57
N GLU A 5 26.93 27.22 -0.45
CA GLU A 5 25.49 27.15 -0.67
C GLU A 5 24.98 25.70 -0.78
N SER A 6 25.77 24.82 -1.39
CA SER A 6 25.49 23.38 -1.51
C SER A 6 25.39 22.64 -0.17
N LEU A 7 26.02 23.16 0.89
CA LEU A 7 25.96 22.62 2.26
C LEU A 7 24.95 23.37 3.13
N THR A 8 24.47 24.51 2.68
CA THR A 8 23.45 25.29 3.38
C THR A 8 22.10 24.57 3.23
N ASN A 9 21.39 24.32 4.32
CA ASN A 9 20.09 23.64 4.36
C ASN A 9 20.09 22.11 4.12
N ILE A 10 21.23 21.41 4.12
CA ILE A 10 21.26 19.93 3.97
C ILE A 10 20.49 19.19 5.09
N PHE A 11 20.21 19.88 6.20
CA PHE A 11 19.40 19.40 7.32
C PHE A 11 18.02 20.06 7.43
N ALA A 12 17.53 20.79 6.42
CA ALA A 12 16.26 21.54 6.51
C ALA A 12 15.04 20.64 6.77
N HIS A 13 15.00 19.43 6.18
CA HIS A 13 13.96 18.43 6.44
C HIS A 13 14.41 17.41 7.50
N LYS A 14 13.96 17.63 8.74
CA LYS A 14 14.32 16.84 9.94
C LYS A 14 13.21 15.90 10.37
N GLN A 15 13.22 14.65 9.88
CA GLN A 15 12.35 13.59 10.41
C GLN A 15 13.05 12.72 11.47
N LYS A 16 14.38 12.57 11.37
CA LYS A 16 15.28 11.88 12.31
C LYS A 16 16.67 12.52 12.30
N SER A 17 17.45 12.38 13.36
CA SER A 17 18.83 12.87 13.55
C SER A 17 19.88 12.21 12.65
N TYR A 18 19.53 11.11 11.97
CA TYR A 18 20.49 10.24 11.28
C TYR A 18 21.33 10.93 10.21
N LYS A 19 20.86 12.00 9.56
CA LYS A 19 21.67 12.77 8.61
C LYS A 19 22.84 13.47 9.29
N MET A 20 22.59 14.10 10.44
CA MET A 20 23.62 14.79 11.22
C MET A 20 24.63 13.76 11.77
N ILE A 21 24.14 12.65 12.30
CA ILE A 21 25.00 11.57 12.82
C ILE A 21 25.84 10.94 11.69
N LEU A 22 25.29 10.75 10.49
CA LEU A 22 26.04 10.24 9.33
C LEU A 22 27.18 11.19 8.92
N ILE A 23 26.90 12.49 8.82
CA ILE A 23 27.93 13.49 8.47
C ILE A 23 29.01 13.55 9.54
N LEU A 24 28.64 13.53 10.83
CA LEU A 24 29.61 13.49 11.93
C LEU A 24 30.45 12.20 11.88
N ALA A 25 29.84 11.04 11.62
CA ALA A 25 30.55 9.78 11.51
C ALA A 25 31.55 9.77 10.33
N LEU A 26 31.16 10.32 9.19
CA LEU A 26 32.03 10.45 8.02
C LEU A 26 33.21 11.39 8.33
N LEU A 27 32.94 12.58 8.86
CA LEU A 27 33.98 13.56 9.18
C LEU A 27 34.96 13.05 10.25
N ASP A 28 34.46 12.35 11.28
CA ASP A 28 35.30 11.73 12.31
C ASP A 28 36.29 10.72 11.71
N GLU A 29 35.82 9.84 10.82
CA GLU A 29 36.68 8.83 10.20
C GLU A 29 37.63 9.45 9.15
N MET A 30 37.20 10.47 8.39
CA MET A 30 38.09 11.24 7.51
C MET A 30 39.22 11.90 8.31
N ASN A 31 38.89 12.56 9.42
CA ASN A 31 39.89 13.20 10.28
C ASN A 31 40.83 12.18 10.94
N LYS A 32 40.33 10.98 11.26
CA LYS A 32 41.15 9.92 11.87
C LYS A 32 42.08 9.25 10.87
N THR A 33 41.61 8.98 9.65
CA THR A 33 42.34 8.22 8.63
C THR A 33 43.16 9.12 7.69
N GLN A 34 42.86 10.42 7.64
CA GLN A 34 43.38 11.35 6.64
C GLN A 34 43.04 10.92 5.21
N GLN A 35 41.95 10.16 5.02
CA GLN A 35 41.47 9.69 3.72
C GLN A 35 40.18 10.41 3.32
N LEU A 36 40.05 10.65 2.01
CA LEU A 36 38.83 11.24 1.43
C LEU A 36 37.69 10.22 1.30
N GLU A 37 38.03 9.00 0.91
CA GLU A 37 37.09 7.88 0.81
C GLU A 37 37.16 7.00 2.04
N ILE A 38 36.03 6.81 2.73
CA ILE A 38 35.96 6.00 3.94
C ILE A 38 35.15 4.73 3.69
N GLY A 39 35.67 3.59 4.14
CA GLY A 39 34.98 2.31 4.05
C GLY A 39 33.63 2.33 4.80
N LEU A 40 32.58 1.85 4.15
CA LEU A 40 31.22 1.92 4.67
C LEU A 40 31.06 1.19 6.01
N GLN A 41 31.84 0.12 6.25
CA GLN A 41 31.87 -0.57 7.54
C GLN A 41 32.41 0.31 8.68
N MET A 42 33.43 1.13 8.41
CA MET A 42 33.96 2.08 9.40
C MET A 42 32.92 3.14 9.75
N ILE A 43 32.23 3.67 8.74
CA ILE A 43 31.15 4.65 8.94
C ILE A 43 30.00 4.05 9.76
N LYS A 44 29.58 2.82 9.45
CA LYS A 44 28.52 2.12 10.22
C LYS A 44 28.92 1.94 11.68
N SER A 45 30.17 1.52 11.92
CA SER A 45 30.73 1.35 13.25
C SER A 45 30.77 2.68 14.02
N ARG A 46 31.24 3.76 13.37
CA ARG A 46 31.32 5.08 13.97
C ARG A 46 29.94 5.67 14.25
N PHE A 47 28.99 5.53 13.32
CA PHE A 47 27.59 5.93 13.49
C PHE A 47 26.98 5.27 14.74
N LEU A 48 27.11 3.94 14.87
CA LEU A 48 26.59 3.20 16.02
C LEU A 48 27.28 3.64 17.33
N THR A 49 28.59 3.90 17.27
CA THR A 49 29.36 4.40 18.42
C THR A 49 28.82 5.76 18.88
N LEU A 50 28.61 6.71 17.97
CA LEU A 50 28.04 8.03 18.29
C LEU A 50 26.65 7.93 18.94
N MET A 51 25.78 7.06 18.42
CA MET A 51 24.45 6.84 19.01
C MET A 51 24.53 6.28 20.44
N ARG A 52 25.40 5.28 20.66
CA ARG A 52 25.61 4.67 21.98
C ARG A 52 26.26 5.63 22.97
N GLU A 53 27.23 6.43 22.53
CA GLU A 53 27.87 7.43 23.38
C GLU A 53 26.88 8.50 23.86
N ARG A 54 26.01 8.99 22.97
CA ARG A 54 24.94 9.91 23.36
C ARG A 54 23.96 9.29 24.34
N GLU A 55 23.48 8.07 24.06
CA GLU A 55 22.59 7.32 24.95
C GLU A 55 23.22 7.09 26.33
N ASN A 56 24.50 6.70 26.39
CA ASN A 56 25.25 6.49 27.62
C ASN A 56 25.44 7.76 28.46
N ARG A 57 25.52 8.93 27.80
CA ARG A 57 25.63 10.24 28.45
C ARG A 57 24.27 10.81 28.88
N GLY A 58 23.17 10.07 28.68
CA GLY A 58 21.81 10.55 28.96
C GLY A 58 21.35 11.67 28.03
N LEU A 59 22.02 11.87 26.89
CA LEU A 59 21.59 12.84 25.90
C LEU A 59 20.44 12.26 25.06
N PRO A 60 19.48 13.08 24.59
CA PRO A 60 18.43 12.62 23.71
C PRO A 60 18.99 11.98 22.43
N VAL A 61 18.38 10.87 22.04
CA VAL A 61 18.68 10.09 20.83
C VAL A 61 17.37 9.60 20.22
N ASP A 62 17.31 9.46 18.89
CA ASP A 62 16.16 8.80 18.26
C ASP A 62 16.06 7.33 18.68
N SER A 63 14.84 6.81 18.84
CA SER A 63 14.65 5.40 19.21
C SER A 63 15.27 4.45 18.16
N PRO A 64 15.91 3.35 18.62
CA PRO A 64 16.44 2.32 17.72
C PRO A 64 15.31 1.55 16.99
N ILE A 65 15.65 0.95 15.85
CA ILE A 65 14.72 0.16 15.02
C ILE A 65 14.60 -1.28 15.60
N ASN A 66 13.54 -2.02 15.23
CA ASN A 66 13.32 -3.45 15.55
C ASN A 66 13.08 -3.80 17.03
N LYS A 67 12.26 -3.00 17.73
CA LYS A 67 11.85 -3.25 19.14
C LYS A 67 13.00 -3.28 20.15
N ALA A 68 14.22 -2.92 19.74
CA ALA A 68 15.33 -2.74 20.68
C ALA A 68 14.97 -1.64 21.67
N SER A 69 15.23 -1.87 22.96
CA SER A 69 14.99 -0.86 24.00
C SER A 69 16.16 0.12 24.14
N SER A 70 17.30 -0.17 23.51
CA SER A 70 18.53 0.63 23.59
C SER A 70 19.44 0.41 22.38
N TRP A 71 20.21 1.44 22.02
CA TRP A 71 21.26 1.37 20.99
C TRP A 71 22.41 0.42 21.32
N LYS A 72 22.56 0.01 22.58
CA LYS A 72 23.48 -1.07 23.00
C LYS A 72 23.13 -2.42 22.35
N GLN A 73 21.86 -2.67 22.08
CA GLN A 73 21.37 -3.92 21.49
C GLN A 73 21.48 -3.96 19.95
N VAL A 74 21.70 -2.81 19.31
CA VAL A 74 21.77 -2.69 17.85
C VAL A 74 23.14 -3.14 17.33
N THR A 75 23.15 -3.94 16.26
CA THR A 75 24.36 -4.46 15.61
C THR A 75 24.75 -3.66 14.36
N ILE A 76 26.00 -3.79 13.90
CA ILE A 76 26.49 -3.11 12.68
C ILE A 76 25.70 -3.54 11.43
N SER A 77 25.27 -4.80 11.34
CA SER A 77 24.46 -5.28 10.22
C SER A 77 23.13 -4.52 10.12
N GLN A 78 22.47 -4.28 11.26
CA GLN A 78 21.23 -3.50 11.37
C GLN A 78 21.39 -2.00 11.05
N ILE A 79 22.62 -1.46 11.13
CA ILE A 79 22.87 -0.07 10.70
C ILE A 79 22.69 0.09 9.19
N SER A 80 22.88 -0.97 8.40
CA SER A 80 22.73 -0.92 6.94
C SER A 80 21.34 -0.44 6.50
N SER A 81 20.28 -0.85 7.21
CA SER A 81 18.91 -0.40 6.96
C SER A 81 18.62 1.02 7.48
N ILE A 82 19.48 1.59 8.32
CA ILE A 82 19.33 2.93 8.90
C ILE A 82 20.02 3.98 8.03
N ILE A 83 21.24 3.71 7.58
CA ILE A 83 22.08 4.72 6.91
C ILE A 83 21.76 4.89 5.41
N GLY A 84 21.06 3.94 4.78
CA GLY A 84 20.71 4.02 3.36
C GLY A 84 19.89 5.26 3.01
N THR A 85 18.84 5.57 3.78
CA THR A 85 18.00 6.75 3.54
C THR A 85 18.77 8.07 3.70
N PRO A 86 19.55 8.30 4.78
CA PRO A 86 20.42 9.46 4.88
C PRO A 86 21.43 9.59 3.74
N ILE A 87 22.10 8.51 3.31
CA ILE A 87 23.04 8.53 2.17
C ILE A 87 22.31 9.00 0.91
N ASN A 88 21.17 8.38 0.58
CA ASN A 88 20.40 8.74 -0.61
C ASN A 88 19.89 10.18 -0.57
N THR A 89 19.47 10.67 0.60
CA THR A 89 18.96 12.03 0.76
C THR A 89 20.07 13.08 0.64
N LEU A 90 21.30 12.71 0.98
CA LEU A 90 22.48 13.56 0.88
C LEU A 90 23.28 13.28 -0.40
N SER A 91 22.70 12.57 -1.38
CA SER A 91 23.35 12.22 -2.66
C SER A 91 23.70 13.42 -3.54
N SER A 92 23.20 14.62 -3.21
CA SER A 92 23.67 15.86 -3.82
C SER A 92 25.11 16.19 -3.43
N ILE A 93 25.55 15.80 -2.23
CA ILE A 93 26.86 16.14 -1.65
C ILE A 93 27.73 14.92 -1.34
N LEU A 94 27.14 13.74 -1.20
CA LEU A 94 27.82 12.47 -0.94
C LEU A 94 27.83 11.59 -2.19
N GLU A 95 28.87 10.78 -2.31
CA GLU A 95 29.02 9.75 -3.32
C GLU A 95 29.26 8.39 -2.66
N LEU A 96 28.44 7.41 -2.99
CA LEU A 96 28.61 6.01 -2.58
C LEU A 96 29.22 5.22 -3.75
N LYS A 97 30.46 4.76 -3.60
CA LYS A 97 31.16 3.97 -4.61
C LYS A 97 30.90 2.48 -4.37
N ASN A 98 29.87 1.95 -5.03
CA ASN A 98 29.38 0.58 -4.81
C ASN A 98 30.44 -0.51 -4.99
N GLU A 99 31.36 -0.36 -5.95
CA GLU A 99 32.43 -1.34 -6.21
C GLU A 99 33.43 -1.45 -5.05
N ARG A 100 33.75 -0.32 -4.41
CA ARG A 100 34.73 -0.24 -3.31
C ARG A 100 34.09 -0.27 -1.93
N GLN A 101 32.75 -0.18 -1.86
CA GLN A 101 32.00 -0.03 -0.61
C GLN A 101 32.53 1.15 0.23
N THR A 102 32.84 2.27 -0.42
CA THR A 102 33.30 3.51 0.22
C THR A 102 32.28 4.63 0.06
N LEU A 103 32.28 5.57 1.02
CA LEU A 103 31.50 6.80 0.98
C LEU A 103 32.45 7.99 1.12
N SER A 104 32.24 9.02 0.31
CA SER A 104 32.97 10.29 0.37
C SER A 104 32.04 11.46 0.08
N PHE A 105 32.53 12.68 0.27
CA PHE A 105 31.95 13.82 -0.41
C PHE A 105 32.24 13.72 -1.91
N LYS A 106 31.36 14.29 -2.74
CA LYS A 106 31.64 14.34 -4.17
C LYS A 106 32.89 15.17 -4.44
N GLU A 107 33.74 14.65 -5.31
CA GLU A 107 35.07 15.20 -5.57
C GLU A 107 35.00 16.61 -6.18
N ASP A 108 34.03 16.87 -7.05
CA ASP A 108 33.76 18.20 -7.64
C ASP A 108 33.40 19.26 -6.60
N LEU A 109 32.71 18.88 -5.51
CA LEU A 109 32.42 19.76 -4.40
C LEU A 109 33.62 19.89 -3.47
N TYR A 110 34.18 18.76 -3.02
CA TYR A 110 35.25 18.73 -2.04
C TYR A 110 36.49 19.52 -2.49
N ASN A 111 36.84 19.43 -3.78
CA ASN A 111 38.00 20.14 -4.34
C ASN A 111 37.84 21.67 -4.35
N THR A 112 36.62 22.18 -4.18
CA THR A 112 36.33 23.63 -4.08
C THR A 112 36.35 24.15 -2.64
N TRP A 113 36.50 23.27 -1.65
CA TRP A 113 36.41 23.63 -0.24
C TRP A 113 37.76 24.09 0.32
N ASP A 114 37.74 25.14 1.13
CA ASP A 114 38.89 25.53 1.94
C ASP A 114 39.07 24.64 3.18
N GLU A 115 40.20 24.79 3.87
CA GLU A 115 40.54 23.98 5.06
C GLU A 115 39.56 24.15 6.25
N ASN A 116 38.70 25.16 6.22
CA ASN A 116 37.74 25.44 7.28
C ASN A 116 36.36 24.85 7.01
N VAL A 117 36.00 24.55 5.75
CA VAL A 117 34.66 24.03 5.40
C VAL A 117 34.32 22.76 6.17
N LEU A 118 35.24 21.80 6.29
CA LEU A 118 34.98 20.56 7.03
C LEU A 118 34.76 20.81 8.53
N LYS A 119 35.53 21.75 9.11
CA LYS A 119 35.38 22.16 10.52
C LYS A 119 34.05 22.87 10.75
N ASP A 120 33.66 23.73 9.82
CA ASP A 120 32.39 24.46 9.89
C ASP A 120 31.20 23.55 9.63
N LEU A 121 31.33 22.55 8.76
CA LEU A 121 30.33 21.51 8.53
C LEU A 121 30.15 20.64 9.77
N TYR A 122 31.25 20.27 10.44
CA TYR A 122 31.19 19.55 11.71
C TYR A 122 30.44 20.36 12.78
N LYS A 123 30.77 21.65 12.94
CA LYS A 123 30.07 22.56 13.86
C LYS A 123 28.60 22.71 13.50
N TYR A 124 28.28 22.83 12.21
CA TYR A 124 26.91 22.95 11.72
C TYR A 124 26.10 21.67 12.00
N ALA A 125 26.63 20.49 11.65
CA ALA A 125 25.97 19.22 11.93
C ALA A 125 25.76 19.00 13.44
N SER A 126 26.76 19.32 14.26
CA SER A 126 26.66 19.26 15.72
C SER A 126 25.59 20.21 16.26
N LYS A 127 25.59 21.48 15.82
CA LYS A 127 24.59 22.47 16.22
C LYS A 127 23.18 22.05 15.79
N GLU A 128 23.01 21.57 14.56
CA GLU A 128 21.72 21.15 14.03
C GLU A 128 21.17 19.89 14.70
N LEU A 129 22.06 18.99 15.16
CA LEU A 129 21.74 17.83 15.98
C LEU A 129 21.25 18.24 17.37
N GLU A 130 21.97 19.16 18.03
CA GLU A 130 21.52 19.70 19.30
C GLU A 130 20.20 20.47 19.14
N LEU A 131 20.05 21.31 18.11
CA LEU A 131 18.78 21.98 17.81
C LEU A 131 17.65 21.00 17.49
N TYR A 132 17.94 19.85 16.86
CA TYR A 132 16.95 18.81 16.61
C TYR A 132 16.41 18.21 17.91
N HIS A 133 17.27 18.02 18.91
CA HIS A 133 16.90 17.45 20.21
C HIS A 133 16.49 18.51 21.27
N GLN A 134 16.90 19.77 21.08
CA GLN A 134 16.49 20.94 21.88
C GLN A 134 15.18 21.53 21.41
N ARG A 135 14.74 21.22 20.18
CA ARG A 135 13.32 21.26 19.85
C ARG A 135 12.65 20.29 20.83
N GLN A 136 12.20 20.82 21.97
CA GLN A 136 11.02 20.30 22.62
C GLN A 136 10.00 20.01 21.51
N PRO A 137 9.23 18.92 21.59
CA PRO A 137 8.11 18.78 20.68
C PRO A 137 7.41 20.14 20.68
N ILE A 138 7.22 20.73 19.49
CA ILE A 138 6.26 21.83 19.37
C ILE A 138 5.08 21.32 20.17
N ASP A 139 4.73 22.01 21.25
CA ASP A 139 3.73 21.55 22.21
C ASP A 139 2.41 21.56 21.45
N PHE A 140 2.19 20.46 20.74
CA PHE A 140 1.11 20.31 19.82
C PHE A 140 -0.08 20.01 20.70
N SER A 141 -0.81 21.08 20.99
CA SER A 141 -2.09 21.01 21.66
C SER A 141 -3.14 20.63 20.62
N LEU A 142 -3.65 19.40 20.72
CA LEU A 142 -4.79 18.96 19.91
C LEU A 142 -6.00 19.86 20.16
N ARG A 143 -6.20 20.29 21.40
CA ARG A 143 -7.24 21.23 21.80
C ARG A 143 -7.12 22.54 21.03
N ASP A 144 -5.94 23.16 21.01
CA ASP A 144 -5.73 24.42 20.30
C ASP A 144 -5.88 24.24 18.80
N ALA A 145 -5.45 23.10 18.25
CA ALA A 145 -5.63 22.77 16.84
C ALA A 145 -7.12 22.66 16.46
N LEU A 146 -7.90 21.89 17.23
CA LEU A 146 -9.34 21.74 17.01
C LEU A 146 -10.05 23.09 17.18
N GLN A 147 -9.75 23.83 18.25
CA GLN A 147 -10.31 25.14 18.51
C GLN A 147 -9.99 26.12 17.37
N THR A 148 -8.73 26.17 16.92
CA THR A 148 -8.29 27.03 15.82
C THR A 148 -9.07 26.74 14.54
N VAL A 149 -9.31 25.46 14.22
CA VAL A 149 -10.14 25.10 13.07
C VAL A 149 -11.58 25.57 13.28
N MET A 150 -12.19 25.24 14.41
CA MET A 150 -13.61 25.55 14.67
C MET A 150 -13.93 27.05 14.70
N PHE A 151 -13.00 27.89 15.17
CA PHE A 151 -13.20 29.34 15.24
C PHE A 151 -12.84 30.07 13.96
N ARG A 152 -11.86 29.59 13.18
CA ARG A 152 -11.33 30.35 12.03
C ARG A 152 -11.83 29.85 10.68
N TYR A 153 -12.31 28.61 10.57
CA TYR A 153 -12.57 27.99 9.27
C TYR A 153 -13.61 28.75 8.44
N ILE A 154 -14.71 29.21 9.04
CA ILE A 154 -15.79 29.93 8.32
C ILE A 154 -15.28 31.23 7.71
N ASP A 155 -14.46 31.99 8.43
CA ASP A 155 -13.87 33.23 7.93
C ASP A 155 -12.82 32.92 6.86
N GLN A 156 -11.95 31.94 7.11
CA GLN A 156 -10.90 31.55 6.16
C GLN A 156 -11.46 30.97 4.86
N LYS A 157 -12.63 30.33 4.90
CA LYS A 157 -13.33 29.82 3.71
C LYS A 157 -13.78 30.93 2.75
N ARG A 158 -13.86 32.18 3.21
CA ARG A 158 -14.15 33.36 2.37
C ARG A 158 -12.91 33.90 1.64
N GLU A 159 -11.72 33.53 2.13
CA GLU A 159 -10.45 33.91 1.51
C GLU A 159 -10.09 33.01 0.33
N PRO A 160 -9.21 33.46 -0.59
CA PRO A 160 -8.72 32.64 -1.69
C PRO A 160 -8.12 31.32 -1.21
N PHE A 161 -8.48 30.22 -1.86
CA PHE A 161 -8.03 28.88 -1.47
C PHE A 161 -6.53 28.65 -1.73
N LYS A 162 -6.02 29.16 -2.85
CA LYS A 162 -4.62 28.96 -3.26
C LYS A 162 -3.67 29.74 -2.34
N ASN A 163 -2.62 29.07 -1.87
CA ASN A 163 -1.60 29.64 -0.97
C ASN A 163 -2.14 30.19 0.37
N ASN A 164 -3.33 29.78 0.80
CA ASN A 164 -3.89 30.21 2.07
C ASN A 164 -3.10 29.61 3.26
N GLY A 165 -2.60 30.47 4.15
CA GLY A 165 -1.79 30.07 5.31
C GLY A 165 -2.53 29.18 6.31
N PHE A 166 -3.82 29.42 6.54
CA PHE A 166 -4.64 28.56 7.40
C PHE A 166 -4.88 27.19 6.75
N GLY A 167 -5.14 27.15 5.44
CA GLY A 167 -5.24 25.89 4.71
C GLY A 167 -3.94 25.07 4.73
N GLN A 168 -2.77 25.72 4.75
CA GLN A 168 -1.48 25.05 4.93
C GLN A 168 -1.27 24.59 6.38
N TYR A 169 -1.67 25.38 7.37
CA TYR A 169 -1.67 25.00 8.78
C TYR A 169 -2.44 23.70 8.99
N VAL A 170 -3.68 23.61 8.49
CA VAL A 170 -4.50 22.41 8.61
C VAL A 170 -3.89 21.22 7.88
N ARG A 171 -3.43 21.38 6.63
CA ARG A 171 -2.90 20.25 5.83
C ARG A 171 -1.53 19.75 6.27
N ASN A 172 -0.70 20.59 6.87
CA ASN A 172 0.71 20.28 7.11
C ASN A 172 1.05 20.28 8.61
N GLN A 173 0.70 21.35 9.34
CA GLN A 173 1.12 21.50 10.73
C GLN A 173 0.34 20.55 11.65
N ILE A 174 -0.99 20.47 11.50
CA ILE A 174 -1.80 19.56 12.32
C ILE A 174 -1.36 18.10 12.13
N PRO A 175 -1.24 17.54 10.90
CA PRO A 175 -0.75 16.17 10.73
C PRO A 175 0.68 15.95 11.25
N THR A 176 1.54 16.97 11.21
CA THR A 176 2.88 16.88 11.79
C THR A 176 2.82 16.80 13.32
N GLY A 177 1.94 17.58 13.94
CA GLY A 177 1.66 17.54 15.37
C GLY A 177 1.15 16.18 15.83
N PHE A 178 0.16 15.60 15.15
CA PHE A 178 -0.32 14.25 15.46
C PHE A 178 0.80 13.19 15.44
N ARG A 179 1.76 13.31 14.52
CA ARG A 179 2.88 12.36 14.41
C ARG A 179 3.87 12.45 15.58
N SER A 180 3.79 13.47 16.43
CA SER A 180 4.61 13.58 17.65
C SER A 180 4.08 12.69 18.79
N TYR A 181 2.82 12.26 18.76
CA TYR A 181 2.27 11.38 19.78
C TYR A 181 2.87 9.97 19.68
N SER A 182 3.31 9.43 20.82
CA SER A 182 3.99 8.13 20.90
C SER A 182 3.14 6.97 20.34
N PHE A 183 1.83 6.96 20.59
CA PHE A 183 0.90 5.93 20.09
C PHE A 183 0.65 6.02 18.57
N ILE A 184 1.00 7.15 17.93
CA ILE A 184 1.00 7.28 16.46
C ILE A 184 2.39 6.95 15.92
N GLN A 185 3.45 7.50 16.53
CA GLN A 185 4.84 7.30 16.11
C GLN A 185 5.29 5.83 16.19
N SER A 186 4.78 5.09 17.18
CA SER A 186 5.12 3.67 17.39
C SER A 186 4.57 2.74 16.32
N ASN A 187 3.54 3.14 15.55
CA ASN A 187 3.00 2.36 14.44
C ASN A 187 3.38 3.00 13.08
N PRO A 188 4.39 2.48 12.37
CA PRO A 188 4.86 3.06 11.10
C PRO A 188 3.83 2.96 9.96
N ASN A 189 2.81 2.11 10.12
CA ASN A 189 1.75 1.96 9.13
C ASN A 189 0.72 3.08 9.22
N LEU A 190 0.67 3.85 10.32
CA LEU A 190 -0.25 4.97 10.44
C LEU A 190 0.20 6.16 9.60
N LYS A 191 -0.74 6.68 8.81
CA LYS A 191 -0.64 7.87 7.98
C LYS A 191 -1.65 8.89 8.48
N VAL A 192 -1.15 10.06 8.86
CA VAL A 192 -2.01 11.21 9.19
C VAL A 192 -2.07 12.17 8.00
N GLN A 193 -3.27 12.57 7.63
CA GLN A 193 -3.56 13.51 6.55
C GLN A 193 -4.75 14.39 6.94
N ALA A 194 -4.78 15.64 6.48
CA ALA A 194 -5.92 16.52 6.69
C ALA A 194 -6.30 17.20 5.37
N SER A 195 -7.56 17.61 5.24
CA SER A 195 -8.06 18.31 4.07
C SER A 195 -9.04 19.40 4.46
N VAL A 196 -8.89 20.54 3.78
CA VAL A 196 -9.87 21.63 3.76
C VAL A 196 -10.50 21.77 2.36
N GLY A 197 -10.43 20.69 1.55
CA GLY A 197 -10.86 20.66 0.16
C GLY A 197 -9.71 20.64 -0.86
N MET A 198 -10.06 20.43 -2.13
CA MET A 198 -9.14 20.33 -3.28
C MET A 198 -9.56 21.33 -4.36
N GLY A 199 -8.81 22.41 -4.53
CA GLY A 199 -9.14 23.52 -5.44
C GLY A 199 -10.21 24.48 -4.89
N VAL A 200 -11.18 23.95 -4.14
CA VAL A 200 -12.26 24.71 -3.46
C VAL A 200 -12.34 24.27 -2.00
N TRP A 201 -12.75 25.18 -1.11
CA TRP A 201 -12.96 24.90 0.30
C TRP A 201 -14.07 23.87 0.53
N ALA A 202 -13.76 22.82 1.29
CA ALA A 202 -14.74 21.80 1.65
C ALA A 202 -15.84 22.37 2.56
N THR A 203 -17.05 21.79 2.46
CA THR A 203 -18.12 22.02 3.45
C THR A 203 -17.75 21.42 4.80
N ILE A 204 -17.22 20.20 4.78
CA ILE A 204 -16.75 19.47 5.96
C ILE A 204 -15.22 19.27 5.80
N PRO A 205 -14.38 20.09 6.46
CA PRO A 205 -12.97 19.77 6.56
C PRO A 205 -12.78 18.56 7.47
N TRP A 206 -11.62 17.91 7.37
CA TRP A 206 -11.34 16.72 8.15
C TRP A 206 -9.86 16.49 8.41
N ILE A 207 -9.58 15.72 9.46
CA ILE A 207 -8.24 15.20 9.80
C ILE A 207 -8.35 13.69 9.97
N ALA A 208 -7.69 12.91 9.13
CA ALA A 208 -7.75 11.45 9.11
C ALA A 208 -6.45 10.81 9.57
N VAL A 209 -6.59 9.71 10.32
CA VAL A 209 -5.52 8.77 10.71
C VAL A 209 -5.88 7.41 10.11
N MET A 210 -5.07 6.95 9.15
CA MET A 210 -5.31 5.73 8.36
C MET A 210 -4.17 4.74 8.58
N ASP A 211 -4.46 3.44 8.67
CA ASP A 211 -3.44 2.41 8.58
C ASP A 211 -3.27 2.00 7.11
N ARG A 212 -2.06 2.15 6.56
CA ARG A 212 -1.74 1.83 5.15
C ARG A 212 -2.01 0.38 4.76
N ARG A 213 -2.10 -0.52 5.73
CA ARG A 213 -2.45 -1.93 5.50
C ARG A 213 -3.95 -2.09 5.17
N ILE A 214 -4.79 -1.16 5.63
CA ILE A 214 -6.23 -1.13 5.35
C ILE A 214 -6.55 -0.18 4.20
N THR A 215 -6.06 1.07 4.26
CA THR A 215 -6.39 2.09 3.25
C THR A 215 -5.34 3.20 3.15
N GLU A 216 -5.24 3.80 1.97
CA GLU A 216 -4.41 4.98 1.71
C GLU A 216 -5.21 6.26 1.47
N SER A 217 -6.55 6.16 1.41
CA SER A 217 -7.48 7.25 1.10
C SER A 217 -8.73 7.21 1.97
N THR A 218 -9.40 8.35 2.12
CA THR A 218 -10.71 8.43 2.81
C THR A 218 -11.89 8.04 1.91
N GLN A 219 -11.64 7.54 0.70
CA GLN A 219 -12.68 7.10 -0.24
C GLN A 219 -13.06 5.62 -0.03
N SER A 220 -12.20 4.87 0.66
CA SER A 220 -12.33 3.42 0.85
C SER A 220 -11.70 2.95 2.17
N GLY A 221 -12.12 1.77 2.62
CA GLY A 221 -11.63 1.15 3.86
C GLY A 221 -12.07 1.87 5.14
N GLU A 222 -11.51 1.43 6.27
CA GLU A 222 -11.83 1.96 7.59
C GLU A 222 -10.70 2.83 8.10
N TYR A 223 -11.03 3.94 8.74
CA TYR A 223 -10.06 4.90 9.24
C TYR A 223 -10.63 5.76 10.37
N ILE A 224 -9.74 6.33 11.17
CA ILE A 224 -10.10 7.34 12.16
C ILE A 224 -10.16 8.70 11.47
N VAL A 225 -11.17 9.50 11.78
CA VAL A 225 -11.32 10.85 11.23
C VAL A 225 -11.97 11.81 12.23
N TYR A 226 -11.41 13.01 12.33
CA TYR A 226 -12.10 14.17 12.86
C TYR A 226 -12.94 14.79 11.75
N LEU A 227 -14.26 14.80 11.92
CA LEU A 227 -15.21 15.44 11.00
C LEU A 227 -15.77 16.70 11.67
N PHE A 228 -15.58 17.86 11.04
CA PHE A 228 -16.11 19.12 11.56
C PHE A 228 -17.50 19.39 10.99
N ALA A 229 -18.45 19.78 11.83
CA ALA A 229 -19.77 20.21 11.37
C ALA A 229 -19.62 21.43 10.43
N GLU A 230 -20.53 21.56 9.47
CA GLU A 230 -20.52 22.62 8.45
C GLU A 230 -20.47 24.03 9.05
N ASP A 231 -21.16 24.23 10.18
CA ASP A 231 -21.20 25.48 10.93
C ASP A 231 -20.08 25.61 11.98
N MET A 232 -19.19 24.61 12.05
CA MET A 232 -18.11 24.48 13.02
C MET A 232 -18.56 24.50 14.49
N SER A 233 -19.83 24.19 14.77
CA SER A 233 -20.37 24.13 16.14
C SER A 233 -19.89 22.90 16.91
N SER A 234 -19.59 21.81 16.21
CA SER A 234 -19.09 20.56 16.79
C SER A 234 -18.05 19.89 15.89
N VAL A 235 -17.21 19.04 16.49
CA VAL A 235 -16.27 18.16 15.79
C VAL A 235 -16.38 16.74 16.35
N TYR A 236 -16.34 15.76 15.47
CA TYR A 236 -16.57 14.35 15.79
C TYR A 236 -15.29 13.54 15.56
N LEU A 237 -14.72 12.95 16.60
CA LEU A 237 -13.67 11.94 16.47
C LEU A 237 -14.32 10.59 16.20
N THR A 238 -14.16 10.09 14.99
CA THR A 238 -14.98 9.00 14.45
C THR A 238 -14.12 7.86 13.93
N LEU A 239 -14.50 6.61 14.20
CA LEU A 239 -14.09 5.47 13.37
C LEU A 239 -15.12 5.35 12.24
N ALA A 240 -14.68 5.58 11.01
CA ALA A 240 -15.55 5.69 9.85
C ALA A 240 -15.12 4.75 8.72
N GLN A 241 -16.04 4.56 7.77
CA GLN A 241 -15.85 3.79 6.55
C GLN A 241 -15.90 4.70 5.31
N GLY A 242 -15.09 4.39 4.31
CA GLY A 242 -15.13 5.07 3.01
C GLY A 242 -16.40 4.73 2.22
N VAL A 243 -17.16 5.76 1.82
CA VAL A 243 -18.47 5.61 1.17
C VAL A 243 -18.41 5.49 -0.35
N THR A 244 -17.33 5.98 -0.98
CA THR A 244 -17.24 6.07 -2.44
C THR A 244 -17.21 4.69 -3.09
N GLU A 245 -16.37 3.80 -2.56
CA GLU A 245 -16.31 2.41 -3.05
C GLU A 245 -17.58 1.63 -2.70
N ALA A 246 -18.10 1.76 -1.48
CA ALA A 246 -19.30 1.05 -1.03
C ALA A 246 -20.54 1.40 -1.87
N ASN A 247 -20.64 2.64 -2.35
CA ASN A 247 -21.77 3.12 -3.14
C ASN A 247 -21.63 2.88 -4.66
N LYS A 248 -20.58 2.22 -5.15
CA LYS A 248 -20.37 1.95 -6.59
C LYS A 248 -21.57 1.25 -7.24
N ASN A 249 -22.26 0.38 -6.49
CA ASN A 249 -23.43 -0.38 -6.95
C ASN A 249 -24.77 0.28 -6.55
N GLY A 250 -24.76 1.54 -6.12
CA GLY A 250 -25.93 2.30 -5.69
C GLY A 250 -26.02 2.51 -4.17
N LYS A 251 -26.60 3.64 -3.77
CA LYS A 251 -26.62 4.09 -2.36
C LYS A 251 -27.39 3.16 -1.41
N ILE A 252 -28.45 2.49 -1.89
CA ILE A 252 -29.30 1.64 -1.04
C ILE A 252 -28.49 0.43 -0.53
N GLU A 253 -27.88 -0.31 -1.45
CA GLU A 253 -27.06 -1.48 -1.10
C GLU A 253 -25.75 -1.07 -0.41
N GLY A 254 -25.11 0.02 -0.85
CA GLY A 254 -23.94 0.57 -0.17
C GLY A 254 -24.22 0.93 1.29
N HIS A 255 -25.37 1.59 1.56
CA HIS A 255 -25.79 1.90 2.93
C HIS A 255 -26.08 0.65 3.77
N LYS A 256 -26.68 -0.38 3.16
CA LYS A 256 -26.94 -1.65 3.84
C LYS A 256 -25.63 -2.36 4.22
N TYR A 257 -24.68 -2.41 3.29
CA TYR A 257 -23.33 -2.95 3.52
C TYR A 257 -22.62 -2.21 4.67
N LEU A 258 -22.59 -0.88 4.62
CA LEU A 258 -21.93 -0.05 5.63
C LEU A 258 -22.53 -0.26 7.03
N ARG A 259 -23.86 -0.35 7.14
CA ARG A 259 -24.53 -0.64 8.43
C ARG A 259 -24.21 -2.02 8.96
N GLN A 260 -24.20 -3.03 8.09
CA GLN A 260 -23.84 -4.39 8.49
C GLN A 260 -22.41 -4.42 9.00
N LYS A 261 -21.46 -3.86 8.25
CA LYS A 261 -20.06 -3.81 8.63
C LYS A 261 -19.82 -3.00 9.92
N SER A 262 -20.55 -1.91 10.12
CA SER A 262 -20.52 -1.17 11.40
C SER A 262 -20.91 -2.05 12.58
N ARG A 263 -21.92 -2.92 12.44
CA ARG A 263 -22.32 -3.87 13.51
C ARG A 263 -21.22 -4.88 13.78
N GLU A 264 -20.66 -5.48 12.74
CA GLU A 264 -19.57 -6.45 12.85
C GLU A 264 -18.36 -5.83 13.57
N ILE A 265 -17.93 -4.62 13.18
CA ILE A 265 -16.81 -3.94 13.84
C ILE A 265 -17.12 -3.66 15.32
N ARG A 266 -18.35 -3.24 15.65
CA ARG A 266 -18.77 -2.97 17.03
C ARG A 266 -18.77 -4.21 17.92
N GLU A 267 -18.89 -5.41 17.34
CA GLU A 267 -18.79 -6.69 18.04
C GLU A 267 -17.33 -7.14 18.19
N LEU A 268 -16.46 -6.79 17.25
CA LEU A 268 -15.05 -7.20 17.23
C LEU A 268 -14.17 -6.40 18.20
N ILE A 269 -14.48 -5.12 18.44
CA ILE A 269 -13.66 -4.22 19.25
C ILE A 269 -14.48 -3.51 20.35
N PRO A 270 -13.88 -3.25 21.53
CA PRO A 270 -14.62 -2.75 22.70
C PRO A 270 -15.35 -1.41 22.48
N LEU A 271 -14.63 -0.44 21.89
CA LEU A 271 -15.13 0.93 21.64
C LEU A 271 -15.75 1.58 22.90
N GLU A 272 -15.11 1.38 24.06
CA GLU A 272 -15.56 1.94 25.34
C GLU A 272 -15.45 3.46 25.35
N GLY A 273 -16.51 4.14 25.82
CA GLY A 273 -16.62 5.60 25.85
C GLY A 273 -17.20 6.22 24.58
N LEU A 274 -17.28 5.48 23.47
CA LEU A 274 -17.81 5.99 22.20
C LEU A 274 -19.32 5.77 22.06
N ARG A 275 -19.99 6.73 21.42
CA ARG A 275 -21.37 6.57 20.93
C ARG A 275 -21.38 5.66 19.70
N LYS A 276 -22.40 4.81 19.61
CA LYS A 276 -22.57 3.79 18.55
C LYS A 276 -23.89 3.97 17.78
N ASP A 277 -24.53 5.12 17.93
CA ASP A 277 -25.73 5.49 17.15
C ASP A 277 -25.33 6.11 15.79
N GLU A 278 -26.32 6.53 15.00
CA GLU A 278 -26.13 7.23 13.70
C GLU A 278 -26.42 8.75 13.84
N GLU A 279 -26.30 9.33 15.05
CA GLU A 279 -26.72 10.72 15.34
C GLU A 279 -25.62 11.78 15.10
N ILE A 280 -24.66 11.49 14.23
CA ILE A 280 -23.69 12.50 13.79
C ILE A 280 -24.39 13.56 12.94
N ALA A 281 -24.40 14.81 13.41
CA ALA A 281 -24.97 15.95 12.70
C ALA A 281 -23.84 16.82 12.12
N LEU A 282 -23.53 16.63 10.83
CA LEU A 282 -22.49 17.39 10.12
C LEU A 282 -23.05 18.51 9.24
N THR A 283 -24.25 18.36 8.70
CA THR A 283 -24.88 19.34 7.80
C THR A 283 -26.38 19.38 8.06
N SER A 284 -27.01 20.53 7.82
CA SER A 284 -28.48 20.66 7.84
C SER A 284 -29.16 20.04 6.60
N GLY A 285 -28.38 19.69 5.56
CA GLY A 285 -28.85 19.05 4.31
C GLY A 285 -28.47 17.58 4.14
N GLY A 286 -29.00 16.94 3.08
CA GLY A 286 -28.92 15.48 2.84
C GLY A 286 -27.53 14.87 2.58
N LEU A 287 -26.46 15.66 2.41
CA LEU A 287 -25.08 15.14 2.30
C LEU A 287 -24.57 14.49 3.60
N GLY A 288 -25.13 14.85 4.76
CA GLY A 288 -24.78 14.25 6.06
C GLY A 288 -25.13 12.77 6.18
N ARG A 289 -26.06 12.26 5.35
CA ARG A 289 -26.56 10.88 5.47
C ARG A 289 -25.51 9.83 5.13
N ASP A 290 -24.62 10.10 4.17
CA ASP A 290 -23.57 9.15 3.80
C ASP A 290 -22.54 8.99 4.94
N TYR A 291 -22.20 10.09 5.64
CA TYR A 291 -21.31 10.06 6.81
C TYR A 291 -21.96 9.41 8.04
N GLN A 292 -23.26 9.63 8.26
CA GLN A 292 -24.01 8.97 9.34
C GLN A 292 -23.98 7.45 9.16
N VAL A 293 -24.26 6.97 7.95
CA VAL A 293 -24.33 5.54 7.67
C VAL A 293 -22.94 4.87 7.71
N SER A 294 -21.89 5.60 7.38
CA SER A 294 -20.52 5.07 7.40
C SER A 294 -19.85 5.13 8.78
N THR A 295 -20.53 5.67 9.79
CA THR A 295 -20.01 5.81 11.15
C THR A 295 -20.09 4.50 11.91
N VAL A 296 -18.95 4.04 12.40
CA VAL A 296 -18.88 2.89 13.30
C VAL A 296 -19.10 3.35 14.73
N ALA A 297 -18.32 4.30 15.23
CA ALA A 297 -18.47 4.86 16.57
C ALA A 297 -17.75 6.20 16.67
N TYR A 298 -18.17 7.06 17.62
CA TYR A 298 -17.60 8.40 17.73
C TYR A 298 -17.63 9.02 19.14
N TYR A 299 -16.75 9.99 19.34
CA TYR A 299 -16.87 11.05 20.35
C TYR A 299 -17.37 12.34 19.69
N LYS A 300 -18.18 13.11 20.40
CA LYS A 300 -18.63 14.44 19.98
C LYS A 300 -18.03 15.50 20.89
N TYR A 301 -17.44 16.53 20.30
CA TYR A 301 -16.97 17.71 21.02
C TYR A 301 -17.69 18.95 20.51
N ASP A 302 -18.28 19.72 21.42
CA ASP A 302 -18.92 20.99 21.10
C ASP A 302 -17.90 22.12 21.21
N ARG A 303 -17.92 23.07 20.28
CA ARG A 303 -16.94 24.17 20.19
C ARG A 303 -16.81 24.93 21.50
N ASP A 304 -17.96 25.22 22.10
CA ASP A 304 -18.06 26.06 23.29
C ASP A 304 -17.81 25.26 24.58
N ASN A 305 -17.63 23.94 24.47
CA ASN A 305 -17.35 23.03 25.58
C ASN A 305 -16.31 21.97 25.18
N LEU A 306 -15.20 22.41 24.57
CA LEU A 306 -14.09 21.52 24.22
C LEU A 306 -13.43 20.95 25.48
N PRO A 307 -13.23 19.61 25.57
CA PRO A 307 -12.53 18.98 26.69
C PRO A 307 -11.08 19.47 26.86
N SER A 308 -10.45 19.09 27.98
CA SER A 308 -9.03 19.36 28.21
C SER A 308 -8.14 18.61 27.21
N GLU A 309 -6.90 19.05 27.05
CA GLU A 309 -5.92 18.41 26.17
C GLU A 309 -5.71 16.94 26.56
N GLU A 310 -5.66 16.64 27.86
CA GLU A 310 -5.46 15.29 28.37
C GLU A 310 -6.62 14.36 27.99
N MET A 311 -7.86 14.85 28.07
CA MET A 311 -9.04 14.08 27.66
C MET A 311 -9.06 13.85 26.14
N LEU A 312 -8.87 14.91 25.35
CA LEU A 312 -8.85 14.79 23.88
C LEU A 312 -7.76 13.83 23.38
N ARG A 313 -6.58 13.89 23.99
CA ARG A 313 -5.48 12.98 23.69
C ARG A 313 -5.82 11.55 24.13
N GLY A 314 -6.42 11.37 25.31
CA GLY A 314 -6.86 10.07 25.82
C GLY A 314 -7.93 9.42 24.92
N ASP A 315 -8.89 10.20 24.44
CA ASP A 315 -9.93 9.73 23.53
C ASP A 315 -9.34 9.31 22.17
N LEU A 316 -8.38 10.09 21.63
CA LEU A 316 -7.65 9.74 20.42
C LEU A 316 -6.81 8.47 20.61
N GLU A 317 -6.07 8.36 21.72
CA GLU A 317 -5.26 7.18 22.04
C GLU A 317 -6.14 5.93 22.18
N ASN A 318 -7.27 6.03 22.89
CA ASN A 318 -8.25 4.96 23.01
C ASN A 318 -8.76 4.51 21.63
N LEU A 319 -9.12 5.46 20.76
CA LEU A 319 -9.62 5.12 19.42
C LEU A 319 -8.53 4.55 18.52
N VAL A 320 -7.29 5.06 18.60
CA VAL A 320 -6.13 4.50 17.89
C VAL A 320 -5.84 3.07 18.36
N ASN A 321 -5.95 2.79 19.66
CA ASN A 321 -5.78 1.44 20.20
C ASN A 321 -6.89 0.49 19.72
N ASN A 322 -8.15 0.94 19.70
CA ASN A 322 -9.27 0.19 19.12
C ASN A 322 -9.07 -0.06 17.62
N TYR A 323 -8.62 0.94 16.88
CA TYR A 323 -8.37 0.82 15.45
C TYR A 323 -7.17 -0.10 15.18
N ASN A 324 -6.06 0.00 15.92
CA ASN A 324 -4.95 -0.95 15.83
C ASN A 324 -5.41 -2.37 16.13
N ARG A 325 -6.27 -2.57 17.15
CA ARG A 325 -6.87 -3.88 17.44
C ARG A 325 -7.78 -4.35 16.31
N TYR A 326 -8.60 -3.48 15.72
CA TYR A 326 -9.41 -3.81 14.55
C TYR A 326 -8.52 -4.19 13.37
N VAL A 327 -7.48 -3.41 13.09
CA VAL A 327 -6.51 -3.69 12.03
C VAL A 327 -5.82 -5.01 12.30
N ASP A 328 -5.33 -5.27 13.51
CA ASP A 328 -4.70 -6.53 13.87
C ASP A 328 -5.69 -7.69 13.81
N LEU A 329 -6.94 -7.53 14.26
CA LEU A 329 -7.97 -8.55 14.13
C LEU A 329 -8.34 -8.77 12.68
N THR A 330 -8.42 -7.72 11.86
CA THR A 330 -8.69 -7.78 10.42
C THR A 330 -7.52 -8.40 9.68
N LEU A 331 -6.28 -8.14 10.13
CA LEU A 331 -5.03 -8.72 9.65
C LEU A 331 -4.66 -10.04 10.35
N ARG A 332 -5.50 -10.53 11.26
CA ARG A 332 -5.46 -11.87 11.88
C ARG A 332 -6.66 -12.72 11.42
N THR A 333 -7.75 -12.08 10.98
CA THR A 333 -8.85 -12.67 10.20
C THR A 333 -8.61 -12.57 8.69
N ILE A 334 -7.60 -11.80 8.27
CA ILE A 334 -6.64 -12.15 7.21
C ILE A 334 -5.52 -12.90 7.95
N PRO A 335 -5.70 -14.16 8.31
CA PRO A 335 -4.73 -14.82 9.17
C PRO A 335 -3.33 -14.83 8.54
N GLU A 336 -2.28 -15.03 9.35
CA GLU A 336 -1.05 -15.69 8.88
C GLU A 336 -1.38 -17.11 8.29
N GLU A 337 -2.63 -17.55 8.42
CA GLU A 337 -3.34 -18.60 7.68
C GLU A 337 -3.93 -18.13 6.31
N GLU A 338 -3.60 -16.94 5.77
CA GLU A 338 -3.63 -16.74 4.30
C GLU A 338 -2.40 -17.40 3.67
N SER A 339 -1.48 -17.95 4.47
CA SER A 339 -0.86 -19.23 4.14
C SER A 339 -1.89 -20.33 4.48
N THR A 340 -2.72 -20.72 3.51
CA THR A 340 -3.73 -21.79 3.65
C THR A 340 -4.94 -21.52 4.58
N VAL A 341 -5.97 -20.83 4.08
CA VAL A 341 -7.35 -21.37 4.19
C VAL A 341 -7.49 -22.40 3.06
N VAL A 342 -6.68 -23.46 3.18
CA VAL A 342 -7.34 -24.75 3.25
C VAL A 342 -8.05 -24.61 4.57
N LEU A 343 -9.37 -24.33 4.51
CA LEU A 343 -10.26 -24.97 5.47
C LEU A 343 -9.63 -26.34 5.71
N ASN A 344 -9.42 -26.80 6.93
CA ASN A 344 -8.98 -28.18 7.15
C ASN A 344 -9.97 -29.22 6.58
N PHE A 345 -10.91 -28.80 5.72
CA PHE A 345 -11.21 -29.50 4.50
C PHE A 345 -9.98 -30.14 3.84
N SER A 346 -9.92 -31.45 3.95
CA SER A 346 -9.31 -32.28 2.92
C SER A 346 -9.67 -31.77 1.52
N THR A 347 -8.83 -32.06 0.52
CA THR A 347 -9.14 -31.78 -0.89
C THR A 347 -10.56 -32.21 -1.27
N SER A 348 -11.01 -33.32 -0.69
CA SER A 348 -12.37 -33.83 -0.84
C SER A 348 -13.43 -32.86 -0.32
N GLU A 349 -13.31 -32.33 0.89
CA GLU A 349 -14.31 -31.40 1.46
C GLU A 349 -14.35 -30.06 0.71
N ARG A 350 -13.22 -29.58 0.18
CA ARG A 350 -13.21 -28.40 -0.72
C ARG A 350 -13.98 -28.67 -2.01
N LEU A 351 -13.75 -29.83 -2.62
CA LEU A 351 -14.46 -30.23 -3.83
C LEU A 351 -15.96 -30.39 -3.58
N GLU A 352 -16.34 -30.95 -2.43
CA GLU A 352 -17.75 -31.04 -2.03
C GLU A 352 -18.38 -29.66 -1.82
N ALA A 353 -17.68 -28.70 -1.20
CA ALA A 353 -18.16 -27.32 -1.08
C ALA A 353 -18.35 -26.65 -2.45
N VAL A 354 -17.43 -26.86 -3.39
CA VAL A 354 -17.54 -26.36 -4.77
C VAL A 354 -18.75 -26.98 -5.48
N LYS A 355 -18.92 -28.29 -5.41
CA LYS A 355 -20.09 -28.99 -5.97
C LYS A 355 -21.40 -28.48 -5.38
N ALA A 356 -21.46 -28.31 -4.05
CA ALA A 356 -22.63 -27.79 -3.35
C ALA A 356 -22.97 -26.36 -3.79
N TYR A 357 -21.96 -25.48 -3.93
CA TYR A 357 -22.15 -24.11 -4.42
C TYR A 357 -22.72 -24.10 -5.85
N ILE A 358 -22.14 -24.89 -6.76
CA ILE A 358 -22.58 -25.01 -8.15
C ILE A 358 -24.03 -25.51 -8.21
N SER A 359 -24.36 -26.54 -7.42
CA SER A 359 -25.70 -27.09 -7.32
C SER A 359 -26.72 -26.07 -6.79
N GLN A 360 -26.37 -25.30 -5.75
CA GLN A 360 -27.21 -24.23 -5.20
C GLN A 360 -27.50 -23.13 -6.23
N LYS A 361 -26.56 -22.87 -7.15
CA LYS A 361 -26.74 -21.93 -8.27
C LYS A 361 -27.57 -22.51 -9.42
N GLY A 362 -28.05 -23.75 -9.30
CA GLY A 362 -28.92 -24.41 -10.28
C GLY A 362 -28.19 -25.08 -11.43
N PHE A 363 -26.89 -25.35 -11.30
CA PHE A 363 -26.09 -26.01 -12.33
C PHE A 363 -25.72 -27.43 -11.91
N ALA A 364 -25.68 -28.34 -12.88
CA ALA A 364 -25.21 -29.70 -12.71
C ALA A 364 -24.20 -30.02 -13.82
N TYR A 365 -23.13 -30.70 -13.46
CA TYR A 365 -22.09 -31.16 -14.39
C TYR A 365 -21.91 -32.67 -14.26
N PRO A 366 -21.40 -33.35 -15.30
CA PRO A 366 -21.10 -34.78 -15.24
C PRO A 366 -20.20 -35.16 -14.05
N ASP A 367 -20.40 -36.38 -13.55
CA ASP A 367 -19.60 -36.94 -12.47
C ASP A 367 -18.10 -36.84 -12.78
N ARG A 368 -17.30 -36.51 -11.77
CA ARG A 368 -15.84 -36.31 -11.84
C ARG A 368 -15.36 -35.11 -12.65
N LEU A 369 -16.22 -34.36 -13.35
CA LEU A 369 -15.77 -33.22 -14.16
C LEU A 369 -15.11 -32.13 -13.29
N ILE A 370 -15.72 -31.79 -12.16
CA ILE A 370 -15.22 -30.76 -11.23
C ILE A 370 -13.89 -31.19 -10.61
N GLU A 371 -13.76 -32.47 -10.25
CA GLU A 371 -12.54 -33.05 -9.72
C GLU A 371 -11.41 -33.06 -10.75
N ASN A 372 -11.70 -33.49 -11.98
CA ASN A 372 -10.75 -33.46 -13.09
C ASN A 372 -10.31 -32.03 -13.42
N PHE A 373 -11.23 -31.07 -13.37
CA PHE A 373 -10.93 -29.66 -13.56
C PHE A 373 -9.99 -29.13 -12.47
N TYR A 374 -10.28 -29.42 -11.19
CA TYR A 374 -9.41 -29.06 -10.07
C TYR A 374 -8.00 -29.69 -10.21
N LEU A 375 -7.91 -30.98 -10.54
CA LEU A 375 -6.64 -31.67 -10.74
C LEU A 375 -5.84 -31.06 -11.89
N SER A 376 -6.51 -30.69 -12.98
CA SER A 376 -5.87 -30.04 -14.13
C SER A 376 -5.26 -28.69 -13.74
N LEU A 377 -6.00 -27.88 -12.98
CA LEU A 377 -5.52 -26.58 -12.48
C LEU A 377 -4.32 -26.70 -11.52
N LYS A 378 -4.26 -27.78 -10.74
CA LYS A 378 -3.14 -28.02 -9.80
C LYS A 378 -1.90 -28.60 -10.44
N THR A 379 -2.01 -29.17 -11.63
CA THR A 379 -0.91 -29.87 -12.31
C THR A 379 -0.34 -29.09 -13.48
N LYS A 380 -1.11 -28.17 -14.09
CA LYS A 380 -0.67 -27.36 -15.23
C LYS A 380 -1.07 -25.90 -15.05
N PRO A 381 -0.23 -24.95 -15.49
CA PRO A 381 -0.50 -23.52 -15.38
C PRO A 381 -1.55 -23.00 -16.37
N PHE A 382 -1.91 -23.82 -17.35
CA PHE A 382 -2.91 -23.50 -18.38
C PHE A 382 -3.77 -24.72 -18.68
N VAL A 383 -5.09 -24.56 -18.61
CA VAL A 383 -6.08 -25.62 -18.84
C VAL A 383 -7.00 -25.21 -20.00
N ILE A 384 -7.30 -26.14 -20.91
CA ILE A 384 -8.26 -25.93 -21.99
C ILE A 384 -9.50 -26.78 -21.73
N LEU A 385 -10.67 -26.13 -21.74
CA LEU A 385 -11.98 -26.76 -21.73
C LEU A 385 -12.53 -26.78 -23.16
N ALA A 386 -12.50 -27.95 -23.79
CA ALA A 386 -13.05 -28.15 -25.13
C ALA A 386 -14.40 -28.86 -25.08
N GLY A 387 -15.32 -28.46 -25.96
CA GLY A 387 -16.61 -29.14 -26.12
C GLY A 387 -17.56 -28.36 -27.00
N VAL A 388 -18.73 -28.94 -27.27
CA VAL A 388 -19.79 -28.30 -28.07
C VAL A 388 -20.21 -26.96 -27.45
N SER A 389 -20.59 -25.99 -28.28
CA SER A 389 -21.13 -24.71 -27.81
C SER A 389 -22.37 -24.90 -26.92
N GLY A 390 -22.58 -24.00 -25.96
CA GLY A 390 -23.73 -24.07 -25.04
C GLY A 390 -23.65 -25.10 -23.91
N THR A 391 -22.55 -25.86 -23.78
CA THR A 391 -22.35 -26.87 -22.72
C THR A 391 -21.94 -26.29 -21.35
N GLY A 392 -21.91 -24.96 -21.20
CA GLY A 392 -21.65 -24.30 -19.92
C GLY A 392 -20.20 -24.27 -19.47
N LYS A 393 -19.23 -24.39 -20.39
CA LYS A 393 -17.77 -24.35 -20.12
C LYS A 393 -17.35 -23.09 -19.38
N THR A 394 -17.68 -21.92 -19.93
CA THR A 394 -17.41 -20.61 -19.33
C THR A 394 -18.07 -20.48 -17.96
N LYS A 395 -19.28 -21.02 -17.83
CA LYS A 395 -20.03 -21.01 -16.57
C LYS A 395 -19.41 -21.90 -15.50
N LEU A 396 -18.80 -23.04 -15.89
CA LEU A 396 -18.06 -23.92 -14.98
C LEU A 396 -16.89 -23.16 -14.37
N VAL A 397 -16.07 -22.51 -15.18
CA VAL A 397 -14.90 -21.73 -14.71
C VAL A 397 -15.35 -20.64 -13.74
N LYS A 398 -16.39 -19.88 -14.11
CA LYS A 398 -16.93 -18.80 -13.28
C LYS A 398 -17.45 -19.30 -11.93
N LEU A 399 -18.32 -20.32 -11.94
CA LEU A 399 -18.91 -20.83 -10.70
C LEU A 399 -17.87 -21.51 -9.80
N PHE A 400 -16.88 -22.17 -10.39
CA PHE A 400 -15.76 -22.77 -9.68
C PHE A 400 -14.89 -21.71 -8.98
N ALA A 401 -14.54 -20.63 -9.69
CA ALA A 401 -13.80 -19.52 -9.12
C ALA A 401 -14.59 -18.86 -7.97
N GLU A 402 -15.89 -18.57 -8.19
CA GLU A 402 -16.76 -17.97 -7.18
C GLU A 402 -16.87 -18.84 -5.92
N ALA A 403 -16.97 -20.17 -6.07
CA ALA A 403 -17.00 -21.10 -4.95
C ALA A 403 -15.72 -21.08 -4.10
N LEU A 404 -14.59 -20.67 -4.70
CA LEU A 404 -13.30 -20.49 -4.04
C LEU A 404 -13.08 -19.04 -3.55
N GLY A 405 -14.11 -18.19 -3.62
CA GLY A 405 -14.05 -16.79 -3.22
C GLY A 405 -13.45 -15.86 -4.26
N ALA A 406 -13.09 -16.35 -5.44
CA ALA A 406 -12.58 -15.53 -6.54
C ALA A 406 -13.72 -15.07 -7.45
N THR A 407 -14.06 -13.78 -7.41
CA THR A 407 -15.22 -13.23 -8.13
C THR A 407 -14.83 -12.10 -9.07
N SER A 408 -15.71 -11.73 -10.00
CA SER A 408 -15.49 -10.52 -10.81
C SER A 408 -15.52 -9.26 -9.94
N GLU A 409 -16.27 -9.26 -8.84
CA GLU A 409 -16.45 -8.11 -7.95
C GLU A 409 -15.18 -7.76 -7.18
N ASN A 410 -14.42 -8.78 -6.74
CA ASN A 410 -13.14 -8.59 -6.07
C ASN A 410 -11.93 -8.60 -7.04
N GLY A 411 -12.18 -8.68 -8.35
CA GLY A 411 -11.15 -8.67 -9.39
C GLY A 411 -10.33 -9.96 -9.49
N GLN A 412 -10.73 -11.04 -8.82
CA GLN A 412 -10.02 -12.33 -8.84
C GLN A 412 -10.52 -13.29 -9.91
N PHE A 413 -11.68 -13.02 -10.52
CA PHE A 413 -12.13 -13.74 -11.72
C PHE A 413 -12.30 -12.77 -12.89
N ALA A 414 -11.49 -12.96 -13.94
CA ALA A 414 -11.56 -12.20 -15.18
C ALA A 414 -12.06 -13.08 -16.32
N LEU A 415 -13.14 -12.63 -16.98
CA LEU A 415 -13.63 -13.22 -18.21
C LEU A 415 -13.17 -12.35 -19.38
N ILE A 416 -12.31 -12.89 -20.22
CA ILE A 416 -11.72 -12.19 -21.37
C ILE A 416 -12.25 -12.86 -22.65
N PRO A 417 -13.26 -12.28 -23.32
CA PRO A 417 -13.74 -12.80 -24.59
C PRO A 417 -12.72 -12.52 -25.70
N VAL A 418 -12.24 -13.59 -26.33
CA VAL A 418 -11.33 -13.47 -27.48
C VAL A 418 -12.10 -12.94 -28.69
N ARG A 419 -11.49 -12.04 -29.45
CA ARG A 419 -12.10 -11.48 -30.66
C ARG A 419 -11.43 -12.03 -31.92
N PRO A 420 -12.17 -12.17 -33.04
CA PRO A 420 -11.62 -12.75 -34.28
C PRO A 420 -10.45 -11.95 -34.89
N ASP A 421 -10.37 -10.66 -34.59
CA ASP A 421 -9.36 -9.73 -35.10
C ASP A 421 -8.04 -9.76 -34.32
N TRP A 422 -7.97 -10.53 -33.23
CA TRP A 422 -6.74 -10.72 -32.47
C TRP A 422 -5.70 -11.46 -33.31
N SER A 423 -4.61 -10.76 -33.63
CA SER A 423 -3.57 -11.25 -34.54
C SER A 423 -2.16 -11.22 -33.95
N ASP A 424 -1.98 -10.59 -32.79
CA ASP A 424 -0.72 -10.55 -32.04
C ASP A 424 -1.00 -10.35 -30.53
N PRO A 425 0.00 -10.44 -29.65
CA PRO A 425 -0.21 -10.39 -28.20
C PRO A 425 -0.70 -9.04 -27.64
N SER A 426 -0.76 -7.98 -28.44
CA SER A 426 -1.07 -6.61 -28.00
C SER A 426 -2.42 -6.49 -27.30
N ASP A 427 -3.46 -7.16 -27.79
CA ASP A 427 -4.80 -7.08 -27.22
C ASP A 427 -4.91 -7.79 -25.86
N LEU A 428 -4.07 -8.80 -25.62
CA LEU A 428 -4.09 -9.58 -24.40
C LEU A 428 -3.12 -9.04 -23.34
N ILE A 429 -1.87 -8.78 -23.74
CA ILE A 429 -0.77 -8.35 -22.86
C ILE A 429 -0.68 -6.82 -22.81
N GLY A 430 -0.89 -6.14 -23.93
CA GLY A 430 -0.77 -4.69 -24.04
C GLY A 430 0.25 -4.24 -25.07
N TYR A 431 0.22 -2.95 -25.39
CA TYR A 431 1.06 -2.34 -26.43
C TYR A 431 1.52 -0.94 -26.01
N LYS A 432 2.47 -0.36 -26.75
CA LYS A 432 2.84 1.05 -26.58
C LYS A 432 2.06 1.93 -27.51
N ASP A 433 1.47 3.00 -26.97
CA ASP A 433 0.84 4.01 -27.81
C ASP A 433 1.88 4.90 -28.53
N LEU A 434 1.39 5.80 -29.38
CA LEU A 434 2.22 6.74 -30.15
C LEU A 434 3.11 7.64 -29.27
N ASN A 435 2.73 7.84 -28.00
CA ASN A 435 3.48 8.62 -27.02
C ASN A 435 4.45 7.75 -26.20
N GLN A 436 4.70 6.50 -26.61
CA GLN A 436 5.56 5.54 -25.93
C GLN A 436 5.07 5.13 -24.53
N ARG A 437 3.80 5.40 -24.19
CA ARG A 437 3.20 4.93 -22.94
C ARG A 437 2.64 3.53 -23.13
N PHE A 438 2.89 2.67 -22.14
CA PHE A 438 2.38 1.32 -22.16
C PHE A 438 0.89 1.31 -21.80
N ARG A 439 0.09 0.66 -22.65
CA ARG A 439 -1.32 0.41 -22.47
C ARG A 439 -1.46 -1.07 -22.11
N PRO A 440 -1.69 -1.42 -20.84
CA PRO A 440 -1.80 -2.81 -20.43
C PRO A 440 -3.05 -3.45 -21.05
N GLY A 441 -2.90 -4.70 -21.47
CA GLY A 441 -4.03 -5.55 -21.81
C GLY A 441 -4.66 -6.19 -20.57
N PRO A 442 -5.83 -6.83 -20.72
CA PRO A 442 -6.59 -7.39 -19.60
C PRO A 442 -5.82 -8.46 -18.81
N LEU A 443 -4.96 -9.25 -19.47
CA LEU A 443 -4.12 -10.21 -18.76
C LEU A 443 -3.10 -9.51 -17.85
N THR A 444 -2.48 -8.44 -18.34
CA THR A 444 -1.48 -7.66 -17.61
C THR A 444 -2.08 -6.98 -16.38
N GLU A 445 -3.27 -6.40 -16.49
CA GLU A 445 -3.95 -5.79 -15.35
C GLU A 445 -4.17 -6.79 -14.21
N VAL A 446 -4.63 -8.00 -14.54
CA VAL A 446 -4.85 -9.06 -13.55
C VAL A 446 -3.53 -9.54 -12.94
N MET A 447 -2.48 -9.74 -13.75
CA MET A 447 -1.17 -10.19 -13.25
C MET A 447 -0.54 -9.17 -12.29
N VAL A 448 -0.63 -7.87 -12.61
CA VAL A 448 -0.12 -6.80 -11.73
C VAL A 448 -0.85 -6.81 -10.39
N GLU A 449 -2.18 -6.95 -10.39
CA GLU A 449 -2.95 -7.07 -9.15
C GLU A 449 -2.57 -8.34 -8.36
N ALA A 450 -2.44 -9.48 -9.03
CA ALA A 450 -2.11 -10.76 -8.40
C ALA A 450 -0.71 -10.76 -7.75
N LEU A 451 0.26 -10.03 -8.32
CA LEU A 451 1.63 -9.93 -7.79
C LEU A 451 1.77 -9.07 -6.54
N LYS A 452 0.78 -8.21 -6.22
CA LYS A 452 0.83 -7.36 -5.04
C LYS A 452 1.02 -8.23 -3.80
N PRO A 453 1.88 -7.83 -2.83
CA PRO A 453 2.21 -8.67 -1.67
C PRO A 453 0.98 -9.22 -0.91
N LYS A 454 -0.07 -8.41 -0.80
CA LYS A 454 -1.35 -8.78 -0.14
C LYS A 454 -2.23 -9.78 -0.91
N ASN A 455 -1.91 -10.07 -2.17
CA ASN A 455 -2.72 -10.86 -3.09
C ASN A 455 -2.05 -12.18 -3.51
N ARG A 456 -0.75 -12.37 -3.24
CA ARG A 456 0.04 -13.54 -3.68
C ARG A 456 -0.51 -14.90 -3.24
N GLN A 457 -1.29 -14.94 -2.17
CA GLN A 457 -1.89 -16.18 -1.68
C GLN A 457 -3.33 -16.40 -2.16
N LYS A 458 -3.89 -15.43 -2.88
CA LYS A 458 -5.29 -15.47 -3.33
C LYS A 458 -5.33 -15.99 -4.76
N PRO A 459 -6.22 -16.94 -5.09
CA PRO A 459 -6.28 -17.48 -6.44
C PRO A 459 -6.92 -16.47 -7.39
N TYR A 460 -6.29 -16.25 -8.55
CA TYR A 460 -6.82 -15.45 -9.65
C TYR A 460 -7.13 -16.38 -10.81
N PHE A 461 -8.35 -16.32 -11.33
CA PHE A 461 -8.82 -17.15 -12.43
C PHE A 461 -9.06 -16.26 -13.64
N ILE A 462 -8.40 -16.59 -14.75
CA ILE A 462 -8.56 -15.88 -16.02
C ILE A 462 -9.16 -16.86 -17.01
N CYS A 463 -10.39 -16.58 -17.42
CA CYS A 463 -11.12 -17.36 -18.41
C CYS A 463 -11.02 -16.65 -19.77
N LEU A 464 -10.21 -17.18 -20.68
CA LEU A 464 -10.18 -16.79 -22.08
C LEU A 464 -11.36 -17.48 -22.78
N ASP A 465 -12.41 -16.71 -23.06
CA ASP A 465 -13.65 -17.22 -23.64
C ASP A 465 -13.50 -17.36 -25.17
N GLU A 466 -13.92 -18.50 -25.71
CA GLU A 466 -13.82 -18.81 -27.14
C GLU A 466 -12.41 -18.60 -27.72
N MET A 467 -11.39 -19.16 -27.05
CA MET A 467 -9.98 -18.95 -27.39
C MET A 467 -9.65 -19.19 -28.86
N ASN A 468 -10.34 -20.14 -29.49
CA ASN A 468 -10.13 -20.55 -30.86
C ASN A 468 -10.90 -19.73 -31.90
N LEU A 469 -11.55 -18.64 -31.48
CA LEU A 469 -12.14 -17.65 -32.38
C LEU A 469 -11.06 -16.86 -33.16
N ALA A 470 -9.87 -16.74 -32.58
CA ALA A 470 -8.66 -16.27 -33.23
C ALA A 470 -7.57 -17.36 -33.23
N ARG A 471 -6.50 -17.17 -34.01
CA ARG A 471 -5.35 -18.09 -34.01
C ARG A 471 -4.60 -17.96 -32.71
N VAL A 472 -4.80 -18.92 -31.81
CA VAL A 472 -4.23 -18.94 -30.45
C VAL A 472 -2.72 -18.75 -30.48
N GLU A 473 -2.03 -19.39 -31.41
CA GLU A 473 -0.57 -19.30 -31.52
C GLU A 473 -0.05 -17.91 -31.89
N HIS A 474 -0.90 -16.97 -32.29
CA HIS A 474 -0.50 -15.61 -32.63
C HIS A 474 -0.66 -14.64 -31.45
N TYR A 475 -1.86 -14.56 -30.86
CA TYR A 475 -2.09 -13.63 -29.75
C TYR A 475 -1.61 -14.18 -28.39
N PHE A 476 -1.47 -15.50 -28.27
CA PHE A 476 -1.06 -16.15 -27.01
C PHE A 476 0.41 -16.62 -27.03
N SER A 477 1.17 -16.29 -28.09
CA SER A 477 2.55 -16.77 -28.30
C SER A 477 3.47 -16.49 -27.11
N ASP A 478 3.44 -15.25 -26.61
CA ASP A 478 4.36 -14.78 -25.59
C ASP A 478 4.02 -15.40 -24.23
N VAL A 479 2.73 -15.60 -23.97
CA VAL A 479 2.26 -16.30 -22.77
C VAL A 479 2.66 -17.78 -22.83
N LEU A 480 2.46 -18.46 -23.96
CA LEU A 480 2.89 -19.85 -24.15
C LEU A 480 4.38 -20.04 -23.92
N SER A 481 5.20 -19.17 -24.52
CA SER A 481 6.65 -19.19 -24.36
C SER A 481 7.07 -19.06 -22.88
N VAL A 482 6.44 -18.13 -22.15
CA VAL A 482 6.72 -17.94 -20.72
C VAL A 482 6.21 -19.11 -19.87
N LEU A 483 5.08 -19.71 -20.21
CA LEU A 483 4.57 -20.90 -19.51
C LEU A 483 5.51 -22.11 -19.66
N GLU A 484 6.25 -22.23 -20.76
CA GLU A 484 7.24 -23.29 -20.97
C GLU A 484 8.52 -23.11 -20.12
N SER A 485 8.79 -21.88 -19.67
CA SER A 485 9.97 -21.54 -18.86
C SER A 485 9.82 -21.85 -17.35
N GLN A 486 8.72 -22.48 -16.94
CA GLN A 486 8.38 -22.66 -15.53
C GLN A 486 9.41 -23.46 -14.74
N VAL A 487 9.92 -22.87 -13.66
CA VAL A 487 10.83 -23.52 -12.72
C VAL A 487 10.29 -23.38 -11.30
N ARG A 488 10.34 -24.47 -10.54
CA ARG A 488 10.01 -24.44 -9.11
C ARG A 488 11.20 -23.88 -8.31
N GLN A 489 10.98 -22.78 -7.61
CA GLN A 489 11.96 -22.18 -6.70
C GLN A 489 11.39 -22.14 -5.28
N GLY A 490 11.80 -23.10 -4.45
CA GLY A 490 11.19 -23.31 -3.12
C GLY A 490 9.74 -23.77 -3.23
N ASP A 491 8.84 -23.06 -2.54
CA ASP A 491 7.39 -23.32 -2.55
C ASP A 491 6.64 -22.60 -3.67
N HIS A 492 7.34 -21.81 -4.50
CA HIS A 492 6.75 -21.01 -5.56
C HIS A 492 7.14 -21.51 -6.95
N ILE A 493 6.26 -21.26 -7.92
CA ILE A 493 6.56 -21.43 -9.35
C ILE A 493 6.92 -20.06 -9.90
N ILE A 494 8.08 -19.96 -10.54
CA ILE A 494 8.51 -18.75 -11.24
C ILE A 494 8.53 -19.00 -12.74
N THR A 495 8.23 -17.96 -13.51
CA THR A 495 8.34 -17.96 -14.96
C THR A 495 9.34 -16.90 -15.40
N ASP A 496 9.77 -16.99 -16.65
CA ASP A 496 10.42 -15.87 -17.32
C ASP A 496 9.50 -14.63 -17.34
N VAL A 497 10.14 -13.49 -17.61
CA VAL A 497 9.49 -12.19 -17.66
C VAL A 497 8.70 -12.02 -18.96
N VAL A 498 7.39 -11.78 -18.83
CA VAL A 498 6.46 -11.40 -19.90
C VAL A 498 6.74 -9.98 -20.39
N ILE A 499 6.96 -9.02 -19.48
CA ILE A 499 7.22 -7.60 -19.83
C ILE A 499 8.54 -7.15 -19.19
N ARG A 500 9.58 -6.97 -20.00
CA ARG A 500 10.92 -6.59 -19.51
C ARG A 500 11.01 -5.10 -19.24
N LYS A 501 11.75 -4.68 -18.19
CA LYS A 501 12.02 -3.25 -17.96
C LYS A 501 12.65 -2.56 -19.17
N SER A 502 13.53 -3.25 -19.89
CA SER A 502 14.19 -2.73 -21.09
C SER A 502 13.23 -2.45 -22.25
N SER A 503 12.04 -3.05 -22.24
CA SER A 503 11.01 -2.77 -23.24
C SER A 503 10.13 -1.59 -22.84
N LEU A 504 10.33 -0.92 -21.71
CA LEU A 504 9.54 0.23 -21.25
C LEU A 504 10.41 1.50 -21.21
N ILE A 505 9.80 2.67 -21.44
CA ILE A 505 10.53 3.95 -21.52
C ILE A 505 10.13 4.87 -20.36
N ASP A 506 8.82 4.98 -20.10
CA ASP A 506 8.31 5.83 -19.03
C ASP A 506 8.62 5.24 -17.65
N ALA A 507 9.07 6.08 -16.71
CA ALA A 507 9.48 5.65 -15.38
C ALA A 507 8.32 5.08 -14.54
N THR A 508 7.09 5.57 -14.75
CA THR A 508 5.90 5.03 -14.08
C THR A 508 5.54 3.65 -14.63
N ASP A 509 5.62 3.46 -15.95
CA ASP A 509 5.41 2.16 -16.59
C ASP A 509 6.47 1.14 -16.14
N ILE A 510 7.75 1.54 -16.08
CA ILE A 510 8.84 0.69 -15.58
C ILE A 510 8.58 0.25 -14.13
N GLN A 511 8.08 1.16 -13.29
CA GLN A 511 7.77 0.84 -11.90
C GLN A 511 6.58 -0.12 -11.76
N GLN A 512 5.57 0.01 -12.64
CA GLN A 512 4.31 -0.72 -12.52
C GLN A 512 4.30 -2.06 -13.26
N TYR A 513 4.90 -2.13 -14.44
CA TYR A 513 4.85 -3.29 -15.35
C TYR A 513 6.24 -3.89 -15.64
N GLY A 514 7.30 -3.29 -15.11
CA GLY A 514 8.67 -3.74 -15.36
C GLY A 514 9.00 -5.07 -14.69
N ASP A 515 9.51 -5.99 -15.48
CA ASP A 515 9.86 -7.36 -15.10
C ASP A 515 8.66 -8.19 -14.62
N LEU A 516 7.51 -7.98 -15.27
CA LEU A 516 6.27 -8.71 -14.99
C LEU A 516 6.41 -10.20 -15.39
N CYS A 517 6.13 -11.12 -14.47
CA CYS A 517 6.09 -12.57 -14.68
C CYS A 517 4.66 -13.10 -14.50
N ILE A 518 4.41 -14.36 -14.89
CA ILE A 518 3.14 -15.03 -14.61
C ILE A 518 3.16 -15.50 -13.14
N PRO A 519 2.26 -15.01 -12.28
CA PRO A 519 2.25 -15.37 -10.86
C PRO A 519 1.77 -16.81 -10.64
N ASP A 520 2.30 -17.49 -9.62
CA ASP A 520 1.90 -18.87 -9.26
C ASP A 520 0.46 -19.00 -8.76
N ASN A 521 -0.13 -17.89 -8.33
CA ASN A 521 -1.53 -17.79 -7.92
C ASN A 521 -2.49 -17.42 -9.07
N VAL A 522 -2.01 -17.29 -10.31
CA VAL A 522 -2.83 -17.06 -11.51
C VAL A 522 -3.07 -18.37 -12.26
N TYR A 523 -4.33 -18.69 -12.49
CA TYR A 523 -4.79 -19.85 -13.26
C TYR A 523 -5.36 -19.38 -14.59
N LEU A 524 -4.75 -19.83 -15.69
CA LEU A 524 -5.22 -19.53 -17.05
C LEU A 524 -6.11 -20.66 -17.55
N ILE A 525 -7.33 -20.33 -17.99
CA ILE A 525 -8.29 -21.30 -18.51
C ILE A 525 -8.79 -20.82 -19.87
N GLY A 526 -8.60 -21.63 -20.90
CA GLY A 526 -9.18 -21.42 -22.22
C GLY A 526 -10.46 -22.20 -22.40
N THR A 527 -11.50 -21.60 -22.97
CA THR A 527 -12.67 -22.35 -23.45
C THR A 527 -12.64 -22.42 -24.98
N VAL A 528 -12.95 -23.59 -25.51
CA VAL A 528 -12.84 -23.89 -26.95
C VAL A 528 -14.12 -24.53 -27.43
N ASN A 529 -14.70 -23.99 -28.51
CA ASN A 529 -15.81 -24.61 -29.21
C ASN A 529 -15.28 -25.53 -30.32
N MET A 530 -15.80 -26.74 -30.43
CA MET A 530 -15.33 -27.73 -31.43
C MET A 530 -16.14 -27.68 -32.75
N ASP A 531 -16.78 -26.56 -33.07
CA ASP A 531 -17.58 -26.35 -34.28
C ASP A 531 -16.78 -25.73 -35.45
N GLU A 532 -17.29 -25.91 -36.68
CA GLU A 532 -16.64 -25.56 -37.97
C GLU A 532 -16.29 -24.07 -38.14
N THR A 533 -16.76 -23.19 -37.25
CA THR A 533 -16.59 -21.74 -37.29
C THR A 533 -15.29 -21.26 -36.63
N THR A 534 -14.43 -22.18 -36.18
CA THR A 534 -13.27 -21.86 -35.34
C THR A 534 -11.95 -22.38 -35.90
N HIS A 535 -10.83 -21.80 -35.46
CA HIS A 535 -9.50 -22.23 -35.89
C HIS A 535 -9.06 -23.50 -35.13
N PRO A 536 -8.64 -24.58 -35.83
CA PRO A 536 -8.11 -25.77 -35.17
C PRO A 536 -6.73 -25.50 -34.55
N PHE A 537 -6.46 -26.08 -33.38
CA PHE A 537 -5.14 -26.01 -32.72
C PHE A 537 -4.08 -26.75 -33.53
N SER A 538 -2.86 -26.20 -33.56
CA SER A 538 -1.72 -26.95 -34.10
C SER A 538 -1.35 -28.13 -33.19
N LYS A 539 -0.93 -29.28 -33.76
CA LYS A 539 -0.51 -30.49 -33.01
C LYS A 539 0.64 -30.25 -32.00
N LYS A 540 1.29 -29.08 -32.03
CA LYS A 540 2.36 -28.71 -31.08
C LYS A 540 1.86 -28.02 -29.81
N SER A 541 0.64 -27.48 -29.79
CA SER A 541 0.20 -26.50 -28.78
C SER A 541 -0.52 -27.11 -27.57
N ALA A 542 -0.88 -28.39 -27.61
CA ALA A 542 -1.60 -29.05 -26.53
C ALA A 542 -0.98 -30.41 -26.25
N GLY A 543 -0.48 -30.61 -25.04
CA GLY A 543 -0.23 -31.96 -24.51
C GLY A 543 -1.57 -32.67 -24.34
N SER A 544 -2.08 -33.24 -25.43
CA SER A 544 -3.25 -34.10 -25.47
C SER A 544 -2.92 -35.42 -24.79
N GLY A 545 -3.34 -35.57 -23.53
CA GLY A 545 -3.60 -36.88 -22.98
C GLY A 545 -4.93 -37.36 -23.57
N GLU A 546 -4.86 -38.10 -24.67
CA GLU A 546 -5.97 -38.97 -25.09
C GLU A 546 -6.12 -40.04 -24.01
N TYR A 547 -7.26 -40.05 -23.33
CA TYR A 547 -7.71 -41.22 -22.57
C TYR A 547 -8.72 -41.93 -23.45
N ASP A 548 -8.29 -43.07 -24.01
CA ASP A 548 -9.17 -44.13 -24.52
C ASP A 548 -10.02 -44.75 -23.40
#